data_AF-A0A7V8NQ79-F1
#
_entry.id   AF-A0A7V8NQ79-F1
#
_cell.length_a   1.000
_cell.length_b   1.000
_cell.length_c   1.000
_cell.angle_alpha   90.00
_cell.angle_beta   90.00
_cell.angle_gamma   90.00
#
_symmetry.space_group_name_H-M   'P 1'
#
loop_
_entity.id
_entity.type
_entity.pdbx_description
1 polymer ?
#
loop_
_entity_poly.entity_id
_entity_poly.type
_entity_poly.pdbx_seq_one_letter_code
_entity_poly.pdbx_strand_id
1 'polypeptide(L)'
;MAEATIQNAGAYMARGMAYLAVDFPGQGGALRLKDLHLPPDTERISKAMIDYLETRADVDANRIGMQAISMGGYGAPRCASGDKRIKAALMSSGSFCLQQDIFDYYPPIQERVRWIIGARDLADARKKLADYTLEGRARQIECPMLIGFSKDDRIMDPQGAYRLYQAAVNSKREMVEGTGHNQASNAGGPRGMRSPVLPDWAAKHLVAEA
;
A
#
# COMPACT_ATOMS: atom_id res chain seq x y z
N MET A 1 0.59 -9.72 8.65
CA MET A 1 1.59 -10.79 8.76
C MET A 1 2.23 -10.87 7.40
N ALA A 2 3.55 -10.71 7.28
CA ALA A 2 4.24 -10.92 6.00
C ALA A 2 3.80 -12.22 5.32
N GLU A 3 3.39 -13.25 6.07
CA GLU A 3 2.76 -14.48 5.57
C GLU A 3 1.61 -14.25 4.57
N ALA A 4 0.67 -13.34 4.84
CA ALA A 4 -0.44 -13.05 3.92
C ALA A 4 0.01 -12.33 2.64
N THR A 5 1.11 -11.58 2.72
CA THR A 5 1.74 -10.87 1.61
C THR A 5 2.62 -11.82 0.78
N ILE A 6 3.37 -12.71 1.44
CA ILE A 6 4.17 -13.80 0.84
C ILE A 6 3.27 -14.73 0.02
N GLN A 7 2.03 -14.98 0.46
CA GLN A 7 1.07 -15.78 -0.30
C GLN A 7 0.77 -15.21 -1.70
N ASN A 8 1.02 -13.92 -1.94
CA ASN A 8 0.86 -13.31 -3.26
C ASN A 8 2.14 -13.39 -4.12
N ALA A 9 3.29 -13.75 -3.55
CA ALA A 9 4.59 -13.75 -4.23
C ALA A 9 4.59 -14.62 -5.49
N GLY A 10 3.94 -15.78 -5.45
CA GLY A 10 3.86 -16.70 -6.59
C GLY A 10 3.27 -16.06 -7.84
N ALA A 11 2.31 -15.13 -7.71
CA ALA A 11 1.72 -14.44 -8.86
C ALA A 11 2.68 -13.45 -9.52
N TYR A 12 3.58 -12.83 -8.75
CA TYR A 12 4.62 -11.93 -9.28
C TYR A 12 5.79 -12.72 -9.87
N MET A 13 6.22 -13.79 -9.18
CA MET A 13 7.28 -14.67 -9.64
C MET A 13 6.94 -15.36 -10.96
N ALA A 14 5.69 -15.81 -11.14
CA ALA A 14 5.21 -16.37 -12.40
C ALA A 14 5.26 -15.39 -13.59
N ARG A 15 5.45 -14.10 -13.32
CA ARG A 15 5.57 -13.03 -14.32
C ARG A 15 7.01 -12.48 -14.42
N GLY A 16 7.99 -13.17 -13.82
CA GLY A 16 9.40 -12.79 -13.90
C GLY A 16 9.83 -11.68 -12.93
N MET A 17 9.06 -11.41 -11.88
CA MET A 17 9.41 -10.41 -10.86
C MET A 17 9.87 -11.09 -9.56
N ALA A 18 11.02 -10.67 -9.03
CA ALA A 18 11.39 -10.96 -7.64
C ALA A 18 10.38 -10.31 -6.67
N TYR A 19 10.17 -10.92 -5.50
CA TYR A 19 9.21 -10.43 -4.51
C TYR A 19 9.83 -10.33 -3.13
N LEU A 20 9.92 -9.11 -2.60
CA LEU A 20 10.38 -8.84 -1.23
C LEU A 20 9.17 -8.55 -0.33
N ALA A 21 8.93 -9.42 0.64
CA ALA A 21 7.94 -9.20 1.70
C ALA A 21 8.65 -8.86 3.01
N VAL A 22 8.22 -7.77 3.66
CA VAL A 22 8.78 -7.29 4.92
C VAL A 22 7.65 -7.04 5.91
N ASP A 23 7.85 -7.42 7.17
CA ASP A 23 7.00 -6.93 8.25
C ASP A 23 7.30 -5.43 8.46
N PHE A 24 6.50 -4.58 7.83
CA PHE A 24 6.59 -3.13 7.96
C PHE A 24 6.26 -2.69 9.40
N PRO A 25 6.80 -1.56 9.92
CA PRO A 25 6.35 -1.01 11.19
C PRO A 25 4.81 -0.92 11.26
N GLY A 26 4.24 -1.32 12.39
CA GLY A 26 2.81 -1.51 12.59
C GLY A 26 2.27 -2.87 12.13
N GLN A 27 3.13 -3.79 11.67
CA GLN A 27 2.75 -5.12 11.19
C GLN A 27 3.58 -6.24 11.82
N GLY A 28 2.97 -7.43 11.87
CA GLY A 28 3.65 -8.70 12.14
C GLY A 28 4.60 -8.66 13.34
N GLY A 29 5.81 -9.19 13.15
CA GLY A 29 6.88 -9.22 14.14
C GLY A 29 7.49 -7.85 14.43
N ALA A 30 7.49 -6.91 13.47
CA ALA A 30 7.95 -5.55 13.72
C ALA A 30 7.13 -4.88 14.83
N LEU A 31 5.80 -4.98 14.77
CA LEU A 31 4.93 -4.48 15.84
C LEU A 31 4.98 -5.39 17.09
N ARG A 32 4.80 -6.70 16.94
CA ARG A 32 4.59 -7.60 18.09
C ARG A 32 5.85 -7.92 18.89
N LEU A 33 7.01 -7.95 18.24
CA LEU A 33 8.27 -8.39 18.85
C LEU A 33 9.28 -7.25 19.03
N LYS A 34 9.12 -6.16 18.26
CA LYS A 34 10.05 -5.03 18.26
C LYS A 34 9.38 -3.69 18.63
N ASP A 35 8.08 -3.70 18.91
CA ASP A 35 7.30 -2.51 19.27
C ASP A 35 7.43 -1.35 18.26
N LEU A 36 7.61 -1.70 16.97
CA LEU A 36 7.70 -0.74 15.89
C LEU A 36 6.30 -0.44 15.38
N HIS A 37 5.81 0.77 15.65
CA HIS A 37 4.52 1.27 15.17
C HIS A 37 4.62 1.91 13.79
N LEU A 38 3.52 1.92 13.03
CA LEU A 38 3.48 2.51 11.68
C LEU A 38 3.60 4.03 11.77
N PRO A 39 4.67 4.65 11.24
CA PRO A 39 4.76 6.10 11.20
C PRO A 39 4.05 6.68 9.96
N PRO A 40 3.73 8.00 9.94
CA PRO A 40 3.09 8.62 8.77
C PRO A 40 4.04 8.73 7.56
N ASP A 41 5.35 8.79 7.79
CA ASP A 41 6.40 8.96 6.77
C ASP A 41 6.91 7.62 6.20
N THR A 42 6.02 6.83 5.60
CA THR A 42 6.35 5.48 5.12
C THR A 42 7.48 5.44 4.09
N GLU A 43 7.72 6.55 3.37
CA GLU A 43 8.85 6.71 2.44
C GLU A 43 10.21 6.53 3.12
N ARG A 44 10.35 6.91 4.39
CA ARG A 44 11.58 6.71 5.16
C ARG A 44 11.89 5.23 5.34
N ILE A 45 10.86 4.42 5.51
CA ILE A 45 10.99 2.98 5.68
C ILE A 45 11.22 2.30 4.32
N SER A 46 10.48 2.68 3.27
CA SER A 46 10.70 2.10 1.95
C SER A 46 12.09 2.42 1.40
N LYS A 47 12.67 3.58 1.74
CA LYS A 47 14.05 3.91 1.37
C LYS A 47 15.02 2.82 1.81
N ALA A 48 14.94 2.34 3.05
CA ALA A 48 15.81 1.29 3.56
C ALA A 48 15.60 -0.05 2.82
N MET A 49 14.37 -0.37 2.44
CA MET A 49 14.07 -1.56 1.63
C MET A 49 14.69 -1.45 0.23
N ILE A 50 14.58 -0.29 -0.41
CA ILE A 50 15.13 -0.03 -1.74
C ILE A 50 16.67 0.00 -1.68
N ASP A 51 17.26 0.64 -0.67
CA ASP A 51 18.72 0.65 -0.45
C ASP A 51 19.24 -0.79 -0.33
N TYR A 52 18.52 -1.69 0.36
CA TYR A 52 18.86 -3.11 0.41
C TYR A 52 18.75 -3.78 -0.97
N LEU A 53 17.66 -3.54 -1.71
CA LEU A 53 17.47 -4.11 -3.05
C LEU A 53 18.58 -3.69 -4.03
N GLU A 54 19.12 -2.48 -3.91
CA GLU A 54 20.26 -2.03 -4.74
C GLU A 54 21.57 -2.78 -4.46
N THR A 55 21.69 -3.42 -3.29
CA THR A 55 22.86 -4.27 -2.98
C THR A 55 22.78 -5.67 -3.60
N ARG A 56 21.63 -6.04 -4.16
CA ARG A 56 21.35 -7.39 -4.66
C ARG A 56 21.70 -7.50 -6.14
N ALA A 57 22.69 -8.34 -6.46
CA ALA A 57 23.10 -8.59 -7.84
C ALA A 57 22.04 -9.30 -8.70
N ASP A 58 21.01 -9.89 -8.08
CA ASP A 58 19.88 -10.56 -8.73
C ASP A 58 18.63 -9.67 -8.85
N VAL A 59 18.75 -8.38 -8.57
CA VAL A 59 17.65 -7.40 -8.67
C VAL A 59 18.06 -6.26 -9.60
N ASP A 60 17.22 -5.95 -10.59
CA ASP A 60 17.38 -4.73 -11.38
C ASP A 60 16.82 -3.52 -10.60
N ALA A 61 17.73 -2.67 -10.11
CA ALA A 61 17.39 -1.47 -9.35
C ALA A 61 16.54 -0.46 -10.15
N ASN A 62 16.55 -0.53 -11.49
CA ASN A 62 15.74 0.33 -12.34
C ASN A 62 14.32 -0.17 -12.54
N ARG A 63 13.93 -1.29 -11.90
CA ARG A 63 12.62 -1.94 -12.09
C ARG A 63 11.94 -2.30 -10.76
N ILE A 64 12.14 -1.46 -9.74
CA ILE A 64 11.55 -1.67 -8.41
C ILE A 64 10.12 -1.14 -8.36
N GLY A 65 9.16 -2.02 -8.02
CA GLY A 65 7.76 -1.67 -7.76
C GLY A 65 7.40 -1.72 -6.29
N MET A 66 6.32 -1.04 -5.91
CA MET A 66 5.74 -1.08 -4.57
C MET A 66 4.28 -1.50 -4.62
N GLN A 67 3.94 -2.58 -3.91
CA GLN A 67 2.58 -3.05 -3.77
C GLN A 67 2.12 -3.03 -2.32
N ALA A 68 0.87 -2.58 -2.08
CA ALA A 68 0.32 -2.55 -0.75
C ALA A 68 -1.21 -2.78 -0.71
N ILE A 69 -1.75 -3.04 0.48
CA ILE A 69 -3.16 -3.40 0.71
C ILE A 69 -3.68 -2.67 1.96
N SER A 70 -4.95 -2.26 1.96
CA SER A 70 -5.65 -1.70 3.13
C SER A 70 -4.99 -0.39 3.60
N MET A 71 -4.54 -0.26 4.85
CA MET A 71 -3.75 0.91 5.29
C MET A 71 -2.50 1.16 4.42
N GLY A 72 -1.98 0.10 3.78
CA GLY A 72 -0.93 0.22 2.79
C GLY A 72 -1.35 0.97 1.51
N GLY A 73 -2.65 1.10 1.23
CA GLY A 73 -3.20 1.94 0.17
C GLY A 73 -2.93 3.43 0.33
N TYR A 74 -2.60 3.88 1.55
CA TYR A 74 -1.93 5.17 1.82
C TYR A 74 -0.40 5.04 1.72
N GLY A 75 0.15 3.96 2.29
CA GLY A 75 1.61 3.75 2.39
C GLY A 75 2.33 3.68 1.04
N ALA A 76 1.83 2.91 0.06
CA ALA A 76 2.46 2.80 -1.26
C ALA A 76 2.57 4.14 -2.01
N PRO A 77 1.49 4.93 -2.18
CA PRO A 77 1.60 6.24 -2.79
C PRO A 77 2.43 7.21 -1.95
N ARG A 78 2.41 7.09 -0.61
CA ARG A 78 3.30 7.88 0.25
C ARG A 78 4.77 7.56 -0.02
N CYS A 79 5.14 6.29 -0.13
CA CYS A 79 6.48 5.86 -0.52
C CYS A 79 6.88 6.40 -1.91
N ALA A 80 6.00 6.25 -2.91
CA ALA A 80 6.25 6.72 -4.27
C ALA A 80 6.37 8.25 -4.39
N SER A 81 5.76 9.00 -3.47
CA SER A 81 5.93 10.45 -3.39
C SER A 81 7.31 10.87 -2.88
N GLY A 82 7.98 10.00 -2.12
CA GLY A 82 9.27 10.29 -1.46
C GLY A 82 10.48 9.62 -2.09
N ASP A 83 10.33 8.61 -2.95
CA ASP A 83 11.45 7.89 -3.57
C ASP A 83 11.21 7.58 -5.05
N LYS A 84 12.00 8.22 -5.93
CA LYS A 84 11.90 8.14 -7.40
C LYS A 84 12.46 6.83 -7.98
N ARG A 85 13.06 5.99 -7.15
CA ARG A 85 13.50 4.64 -7.54
C ARG A 85 12.30 3.71 -7.70
N ILE A 86 11.17 4.01 -7.07
CA ILE A 86 9.91 3.29 -7.29
C ILE A 86 9.39 3.60 -8.70
N LYS A 87 9.33 2.58 -9.56
CA LYS A 87 8.92 2.69 -10.97
C LYS A 87 7.48 2.32 -11.22
N ALA A 88 6.81 1.68 -10.26
CA ALA A 88 5.38 1.43 -10.32
C ALA A 88 4.81 1.33 -8.89
N ALA A 89 3.68 1.98 -8.65
CA ALA A 89 2.96 1.90 -7.38
C ALA A 89 1.58 1.28 -7.60
N LEU A 90 1.22 0.26 -6.83
CA LEU A 90 -0.06 -0.43 -7.01
C LEU A 90 -0.64 -0.79 -5.65
N MET A 91 -1.95 -0.63 -5.50
CA MET A 91 -2.58 -0.85 -4.20
C MET A 91 -4.00 -1.37 -4.32
N SER A 92 -4.40 -2.13 -3.31
CA SER A 92 -5.79 -2.53 -3.08
C SER A 92 -6.35 -1.70 -1.92
N SER A 93 -7.58 -1.20 -2.07
CA SER A 93 -8.21 -0.28 -1.11
C SER A 93 -7.42 1.03 -0.95
N GLY A 94 -7.22 1.76 -2.05
CA GLY A 94 -6.49 3.02 -2.08
C GLY A 94 -7.08 4.07 -1.15
N SER A 95 -6.20 4.85 -0.52
CA SER A 95 -6.56 5.86 0.48
C SER A 95 -5.73 7.12 0.28
N PHE A 96 -6.37 8.26 0.48
CA PHE A 96 -5.74 9.57 0.49
C PHE A 96 -5.39 10.05 1.90
N CYS A 97 -6.23 9.76 2.89
CA CYS A 97 -6.07 10.17 4.28
C CYS A 97 -6.60 9.09 5.22
N LEU A 98 -5.72 8.47 6.04
CA LEU A 98 -6.15 7.37 6.92
C LEU A 98 -7.09 7.82 8.04
N GLN A 99 -7.03 9.09 8.47
CA GLN A 99 -7.99 9.59 9.45
C GLN A 99 -9.42 9.52 8.90
N GLN A 100 -9.63 10.05 7.70
CA GLN A 100 -10.94 10.11 7.06
C GLN A 100 -11.36 8.73 6.52
N ASP A 101 -10.47 8.08 5.77
CA ASP A 101 -10.84 6.98 4.88
C ASP A 101 -11.02 5.65 5.62
N ILE A 102 -10.42 5.49 6.80
CA ILE A 102 -10.51 4.24 7.57
C ILE A 102 -10.94 4.48 9.03
N PHE A 103 -10.30 5.43 9.72
CA PHE A 103 -10.52 5.60 11.16
C PHE A 103 -11.89 6.19 11.49
N ASP A 104 -12.26 7.32 10.87
CA ASP A 104 -13.56 7.96 11.07
C ASP A 104 -14.67 7.21 10.29
N TYR A 105 -14.35 6.63 9.12
CA TYR A 105 -15.30 5.91 8.26
C TYR A 105 -15.80 4.57 8.85
N TYR A 106 -14.90 3.79 9.47
CA TYR A 106 -15.23 2.47 9.99
C TYR A 106 -14.90 2.34 11.49
N PRO A 107 -15.77 2.84 12.39
CA PRO A 107 -15.53 2.84 13.84
C PRO A 107 -15.06 1.50 14.45
N PRO A 108 -15.53 0.31 14.00
CA PRO A 108 -15.08 -0.96 14.56
C PRO A 108 -13.56 -1.24 14.43
N ILE A 109 -12.83 -0.55 13.54
CA ILE A 109 -11.38 -0.75 13.37
C ILE A 109 -10.53 0.21 14.21
N GLN A 110 -11.13 1.21 14.85
CA GLN A 110 -10.40 2.31 15.50
C GLN A 110 -9.39 1.83 16.54
N GLU A 111 -9.76 0.88 17.40
CA GLU A 111 -8.83 0.32 18.40
C GLU A 111 -7.63 -0.39 17.75
N ARG A 112 -7.86 -1.06 16.63
CA ARG A 112 -6.79 -1.71 15.88
C ARG A 112 -5.86 -0.67 15.25
N VAL A 113 -6.41 0.38 14.64
CA VAL A 113 -5.61 1.47 14.07
C VAL A 113 -4.81 2.18 15.16
N ARG A 114 -5.43 2.49 16.30
CA ARG A 114 -4.77 3.08 17.49
C ARG A 114 -3.55 2.26 17.88
N TRP A 115 -3.70 0.94 18.00
CA TRP A 115 -2.58 0.05 18.35
C TRP A 115 -1.49 0.03 17.28
N ILE A 116 -1.87 -0.05 15.99
CA ILE A 116 -0.92 -0.07 14.86
C ILE A 116 -0.03 1.18 14.83
N ILE A 117 -0.59 2.36 15.10
CA ILE A 117 0.14 3.64 15.08
C ILE A 117 0.73 4.03 16.45
N GLY A 118 0.56 3.21 17.48
CA GLY A 118 1.11 3.46 18.82
C GLY A 118 0.47 4.67 19.50
N ALA A 119 -0.84 4.85 19.35
CA ALA A 119 -1.59 5.89 20.02
C ALA A 119 -2.06 5.45 21.41
N ARG A 120 -2.08 6.39 22.36
CA ARG A 120 -2.43 6.11 23.76
C ARG A 120 -3.90 5.73 23.93
N ASP A 121 -4.77 6.48 23.26
CA ASP A 121 -6.22 6.32 23.24
C ASP A 121 -6.78 6.75 21.87
N LEU A 122 -8.10 6.69 21.68
CA LEU A 122 -8.73 7.04 20.40
C LEU A 122 -8.64 8.53 20.05
N ALA A 123 -8.57 9.42 21.04
CA ALA A 123 -8.42 10.86 20.80
C ALA A 123 -7.00 11.19 20.32
N ASP A 124 -6.00 10.57 20.96
CA ASP A 124 -4.60 10.61 20.53
C ASP A 124 -4.42 10.00 19.14
N ALA A 125 -5.11 8.89 18.85
CA ALA A 125 -5.08 8.25 17.53
C ALA A 125 -5.61 9.19 16.44
N ARG A 126 -6.80 9.78 16.68
CA ARG A 126 -7.40 10.73 15.74
C ARG A 126 -6.49 11.93 15.48
N LYS A 127 -5.85 12.47 16.53
CA LYS A 127 -4.89 13.57 16.40
C LYS A 127 -3.66 13.17 15.57
N LYS A 128 -3.05 12.02 15.86
CA LYS A 128 -1.88 11.52 15.11
C LYS A 128 -2.21 11.24 13.66
N LEU A 129 -3.41 10.72 13.38
CA LEU A 129 -3.84 10.38 12.02
C LEU A 129 -3.98 11.59 11.08
N ALA A 130 -4.00 12.81 11.61
CA ALA A 130 -3.94 14.03 10.80
C ALA A 130 -2.68 14.09 9.92
N ASP A 131 -1.58 13.45 10.34
CA ASP A 131 -0.32 13.40 9.58
C ASP A 131 -0.31 12.29 8.51
N TYR A 132 -1.28 11.37 8.53
CA TYR A 132 -1.36 10.23 7.62
C TYR A 132 -2.19 10.59 6.38
N THR A 133 -1.72 11.61 5.68
CA THR A 133 -2.37 12.19 4.50
C THR A 133 -1.39 12.40 3.35
N LEU A 134 -1.90 12.31 2.13
CA LEU A 134 -1.17 12.60 0.89
C LEU A 134 -1.33 14.06 0.45
N GLU A 135 -1.96 14.90 1.28
CA GLU A 135 -2.04 16.35 1.07
C GLU A 135 -0.64 16.95 0.85
N GLY A 136 -0.47 17.77 -0.20
CA GLY A 136 0.82 18.32 -0.61
C GLY A 136 1.85 17.31 -1.19
N ARG A 137 1.57 16.00 -1.12
CA ARG A 137 2.49 14.91 -1.50
C ARG A 137 2.06 14.15 -2.74
N ALA A 138 0.76 13.96 -2.96
CA ALA A 138 0.24 13.19 -4.10
C ALA A 138 0.78 13.68 -5.46
N ARG A 139 0.92 15.00 -5.64
CA ARG A 139 1.51 15.61 -6.85
C ARG A 139 2.99 15.26 -7.09
N GLN A 140 3.69 14.75 -6.08
CA GLN A 140 5.11 14.37 -6.19
C GLN A 140 5.27 12.94 -6.76
N ILE A 141 4.16 12.19 -6.89
CA ILE A 141 4.15 10.85 -7.49
C ILE A 141 4.23 11.00 -9.01
N GLU A 142 5.30 10.45 -9.60
CA GLU A 142 5.56 10.52 -11.05
C GLU A 142 5.50 9.15 -11.73
N CYS A 143 5.75 8.07 -10.98
CA CYS A 143 5.68 6.72 -11.53
C CYS A 143 4.22 6.36 -11.90
N PRO A 144 4.02 5.42 -12.85
CA PRO A 144 2.73 4.80 -13.07
C PRO A 144 2.09 4.30 -11.76
N MET A 145 0.77 4.45 -11.64
CA MET A 145 0.05 4.06 -10.44
C MET A 145 -1.29 3.36 -10.73
N LEU A 146 -1.53 2.19 -10.13
CA LEU A 146 -2.82 1.48 -10.23
C LEU A 146 -3.58 1.50 -8.90
N ILE A 147 -4.59 2.35 -8.78
CA ILE A 147 -5.38 2.57 -7.57
C ILE A 147 -6.57 1.61 -7.54
N GLY A 148 -6.50 0.60 -6.68
CA GLY A 148 -7.59 -0.34 -6.45
C GLY A 148 -8.64 0.15 -5.46
N PHE A 149 -9.92 -0.10 -5.74
CA PHE A 149 -11.05 0.22 -4.86
C PHE A 149 -12.22 -0.75 -5.05
N SER A 150 -13.24 -0.67 -4.20
CA SER A 150 -14.56 -1.26 -4.43
C SER A 150 -15.63 -0.28 -3.96
N LYS A 151 -16.68 -0.04 -4.73
CA LYS A 151 -17.75 0.93 -4.38
C LYS A 151 -18.49 0.58 -3.10
N ASP A 152 -18.53 -0.69 -2.76
CA ASP A 152 -19.22 -1.26 -1.63
C ASP A 152 -18.30 -1.50 -0.41
N ASP A 153 -17.02 -1.10 -0.47
CA ASP A 153 -16.06 -1.27 0.62
C ASP A 153 -16.56 -0.61 1.92
N ARG A 154 -16.75 -1.44 2.94
CA ARG A 154 -17.28 -1.02 4.25
C ARG A 154 -16.18 -0.69 5.27
N ILE A 155 -14.92 -0.96 4.95
CA ILE A 155 -13.77 -0.75 5.83
C ILE A 155 -12.98 0.48 5.41
N MET A 156 -12.76 0.65 4.10
CA MET A 156 -12.06 1.80 3.53
C MET A 156 -13.02 2.60 2.65
N ASP A 157 -13.18 3.89 2.94
CA ASP A 157 -14.02 4.81 2.14
C ASP A 157 -13.50 4.85 0.69
N PRO A 158 -14.31 4.42 -0.30
CA PRO A 158 -13.91 4.46 -1.69
C PRO A 158 -13.60 5.88 -2.18
N GLN A 159 -14.14 6.93 -1.54
CA GLN A 159 -13.83 8.32 -1.84
C GLN A 159 -12.35 8.67 -1.62
N GLY A 160 -11.65 7.95 -0.73
CA GLY A 160 -10.21 8.07 -0.56
C GLY A 160 -9.44 7.74 -1.85
N ALA A 161 -9.81 6.67 -2.53
CA ALA A 161 -9.20 6.28 -3.80
C ALA A 161 -9.44 7.31 -4.91
N TYR A 162 -10.65 7.88 -5.00
CA TYR A 162 -10.97 8.92 -5.97
C TYR A 162 -10.19 10.22 -5.68
N ARG A 163 -10.06 10.63 -4.41
CA ARG A 163 -9.24 11.78 -4.01
C ARG A 163 -7.78 11.59 -4.40
N LEU A 164 -7.22 10.40 -4.16
CA LEU A 164 -5.86 10.06 -4.60
C LEU A 164 -5.72 10.15 -6.12
N TYR A 165 -6.66 9.57 -6.87
CA TYR A 165 -6.66 9.67 -8.33
C TYR A 165 -6.69 11.12 -8.82
N GLN A 166 -7.49 11.98 -8.20
CA GLN A 166 -7.55 13.39 -8.57
C GLN A 166 -6.27 14.15 -8.23
N ALA A 167 -5.66 13.88 -7.07
CA ALA A 167 -4.53 14.63 -6.56
C ALA A 167 -3.16 14.23 -7.17
N ALA A 168 -2.99 12.97 -7.58
CA ALA A 168 -1.72 12.47 -8.14
C ALA A 168 -1.50 12.88 -9.61
N VAL A 169 -1.65 14.17 -9.91
CA VAL A 169 -1.73 14.71 -11.28
C VAL A 169 -0.52 14.41 -12.17
N ASN A 170 0.67 14.27 -11.58
CA ASN A 170 1.93 14.00 -12.28
C ASN A 170 2.18 12.51 -12.55
N SER A 171 1.35 11.62 -12.00
CA SER A 171 1.42 10.18 -12.25
C SER A 171 0.51 9.79 -13.42
N LYS A 172 0.98 8.87 -14.27
CA LYS A 172 0.11 8.10 -15.16
C LYS A 172 -0.67 7.08 -14.31
N ARG A 173 -1.88 7.47 -13.91
CA ARG A 173 -2.69 6.72 -12.93
C ARG A 173 -3.94 6.10 -13.53
N GLU A 174 -4.25 4.90 -13.08
CA GLU A 174 -5.42 4.10 -13.45
C GLU A 174 -6.18 3.70 -12.19
N MET A 175 -7.48 3.45 -12.30
CA MET A 175 -8.29 2.89 -11.20
C MET A 175 -8.82 1.51 -11.58
N VAL A 176 -8.88 0.60 -10.60
CA VAL A 176 -9.44 -0.74 -10.78
C VAL A 176 -10.48 -1.05 -9.69
N GLU A 177 -11.71 -1.27 -10.12
CA GLU A 177 -12.81 -1.69 -9.25
C GLU A 177 -12.67 -3.19 -8.87
N GLY A 178 -13.26 -3.58 -7.74
CA GLY A 178 -13.25 -4.97 -7.29
C GLY A 178 -11.95 -5.36 -6.59
N THR A 179 -11.25 -4.39 -5.98
CA THR A 179 -10.02 -4.62 -5.21
C THR A 179 -10.05 -3.94 -3.84
N GLY A 180 -11.25 -3.65 -3.32
CA GLY A 180 -11.53 -3.25 -1.95
C GLY A 180 -11.69 -4.43 -0.98
N HIS A 181 -12.04 -4.16 0.27
CA HIS A 181 -12.14 -5.15 1.35
C HIS A 181 -13.25 -6.19 1.16
N ASN A 182 -14.25 -5.96 0.31
CA ASN A 182 -15.32 -6.94 0.07
C ASN A 182 -14.88 -8.10 -0.84
N GLN A 183 -13.70 -8.01 -1.44
CA GLN A 183 -12.97 -9.16 -1.99
C GLN A 183 -11.97 -9.73 -0.96
N ALA A 184 -11.60 -8.92 0.04
CA ALA A 184 -10.78 -9.32 1.19
C ALA A 184 -11.57 -9.92 2.37
N SER A 185 -12.91 -9.95 2.33
CA SER A 185 -13.70 -10.93 3.09
C SER A 185 -13.31 -12.36 2.74
N ASN A 186 -12.53 -12.53 1.66
CA ASN A 186 -11.76 -13.71 1.29
C ASN A 186 -10.23 -13.49 1.32
N ALA A 187 -9.69 -12.79 2.34
CA ALA A 187 -8.30 -12.99 2.75
C ALA A 187 -8.00 -14.48 3.07
N GLY A 188 -9.03 -15.33 3.18
CA GLY A 188 -8.99 -16.80 3.15
C GLY A 188 -9.85 -17.53 2.09
N GLY A 189 -10.34 -16.88 1.03
CA GLY A 189 -11.12 -17.56 -0.02
C GLY A 189 -10.27 -18.20 -1.14
N PRO A 190 -10.86 -19.06 -2.00
CA PRO A 190 -10.12 -19.84 -2.99
C PRO A 190 -9.25 -18.98 -3.93
N ARG A 191 -7.95 -19.33 -4.01
CA ARG A 191 -6.90 -18.58 -4.73
C ARG A 191 -7.22 -18.27 -6.19
N GLY A 192 -7.92 -19.17 -6.89
CA GLY A 192 -8.29 -19.00 -8.30
C GLY A 192 -9.35 -17.93 -8.56
N MET A 193 -9.99 -17.38 -7.53
CA MET A 193 -10.99 -16.31 -7.65
C MET A 193 -10.41 -14.91 -7.38
N ARG A 194 -9.14 -14.80 -6.98
CA ARG A 194 -8.49 -13.48 -6.82
C ARG A 194 -8.10 -12.95 -8.19
N SER A 195 -8.54 -11.73 -8.50
CA SER A 195 -8.18 -11.07 -9.76
C SER A 195 -6.65 -10.93 -9.85
N PRO A 196 -6.00 -11.43 -10.93
CA PRO A 196 -4.56 -11.28 -11.14
C PRO A 196 -4.20 -9.87 -11.64
N VAL A 197 -5.14 -8.92 -11.63
CA VAL A 197 -4.98 -7.59 -12.23
C VAL A 197 -3.79 -6.81 -11.69
N LEU A 198 -3.50 -6.86 -10.38
CA LEU A 198 -2.34 -6.20 -9.78
C LEU A 198 -1.01 -6.76 -10.32
N PRO A 199 -0.73 -8.08 -10.23
CA PRO A 199 0.51 -8.64 -10.76
C PRO A 199 0.61 -8.55 -12.29
N ASP A 200 -0.49 -8.69 -13.04
CA ASP A 200 -0.49 -8.47 -14.49
C ASP A 200 -0.12 -7.04 -14.87
N TRP A 201 -0.70 -6.06 -14.17
CA TRP A 201 -0.38 -4.66 -14.39
C TRP A 201 1.08 -4.37 -14.01
N ALA A 202 1.56 -4.87 -12.87
CA ALA A 202 2.97 -4.70 -12.46
C ALA A 202 3.94 -5.24 -13.52
N ALA A 203 3.67 -6.42 -14.10
CA ALA A 203 4.52 -7.00 -15.15
C ALA A 203 4.61 -6.10 -16.40
N LYS A 204 3.51 -5.46 -16.80
CA LYS A 204 3.49 -4.53 -17.94
C LYS A 204 4.39 -3.30 -17.73
N HIS A 205 4.61 -2.88 -16.48
CA HIS A 205 5.40 -1.68 -16.17
C HIS A 205 6.82 -2.00 -15.68
N LEU A 206 7.06 -3.21 -15.17
CA LEU A 206 8.34 -3.58 -14.55
C LEU A 206 9.12 -4.65 -15.30
N VAL A 207 8.47 -5.41 -16.19
CA VAL A 207 9.12 -6.54 -16.91
C VAL A 207 9.18 -6.29 -18.41
N ALA A 208 8.09 -5.76 -18.99
CA ALA A 208 8.06 -5.47 -20.41
C ALA A 208 9.17 -4.48 -20.81
N GLU A 209 9.81 -4.74 -21.95
CA GLU A 209 10.78 -3.82 -22.54
C GLU A 209 10.07 -2.49 -22.83
N ALA A 210 10.61 -1.41 -22.27
CA ALA A 210 10.21 -0.04 -22.61
C ALA A 210 10.77 0.35 -23.97
#